data_AF-A0A9D4ARG1-F1
#
_entry.id   AF-A0A9D4ARG1-F1
#
_cell.length_a   1.000
_cell.length_b   1.000
_cell.length_c   1.000
_cell.angle_alpha   90.00
_cell.angle_beta   90.00
_cell.angle_gamma   90.00
#
_symmetry.space_group_name_H-M   'P 1'
#
loop_
_entity.id
_entity.type
_entity.pdbx_description
1 polymer ?
#
loop_
_entity_poly.entity_id
_entity_poly.type
_entity_poly.pdbx_seq_one_letter_code
_entity_poly.pdbx_strand_id
1 'polypeptide(L)'
;MQREDLKEELRIFYKIKEDSNLRVDGHITSALTLLNALFKKGLENVFPQICICLRLLTLLPVSVAPGEHVFSKLTLIKNRLRSATREETLNYLLTLSIEYEMAKDISFDDIINEFVKMKVRTKFAAV
;
A
#
# COMPACT_ATOMS: atom_id res chain seq x y z
N MET A 1 17.86 22.56 -16.55
CA MET A 1 16.55 21.86 -16.57
C MET A 1 15.51 22.90 -16.94
N GLN A 2 15.26 23.08 -18.24
CA GLN A 2 14.55 24.27 -18.72
C GLN A 2 13.05 24.00 -18.74
N ARG A 3 12.25 24.92 -18.20
CA ARG A 3 10.78 24.85 -18.27
C ARG A 3 10.25 24.79 -19.71
N GLU A 4 11.08 25.15 -20.67
CA GLU A 4 10.76 25.11 -22.10
C GLU A 4 10.73 23.67 -22.64
N ASP A 5 11.54 22.74 -22.10
CA ASP A 5 11.59 21.35 -22.56
C ASP A 5 10.25 20.62 -22.34
N LEU A 6 9.63 20.83 -21.17
CA LEU A 6 8.32 20.25 -20.85
C LEU A 6 7.20 20.85 -21.71
N LYS A 7 7.28 22.15 -22.05
CA LYS A 7 6.27 22.78 -22.90
C LYS A 7 6.33 22.23 -24.32
N GLU A 8 7.52 22.04 -24.86
CA GLU A 8 7.71 21.47 -26.20
C GLU A 8 7.24 20.01 -26.24
N GLU A 9 7.60 19.20 -25.22
CA GLU A 9 7.09 17.83 -25.06
C GLU A 9 5.57 17.79 -24.98
N LEU A 10 4.95 18.68 -24.20
CA LEU A 10 3.48 18.76 -24.10
C LEU A 10 2.84 19.15 -25.42
N ARG A 11 3.43 20.11 -26.15
CA ARG A 11 2.93 20.54 -27.46
C ARG A 11 2.91 19.38 -28.46
N ILE A 12 4.00 18.62 -28.51
CA ILE A 12 4.13 17.44 -29.37
C ILE A 12 3.14 16.36 -28.92
N PHE A 13 3.02 16.13 -27.61
CA PHE A 13 2.09 15.15 -27.06
C PHE A 13 0.62 15.48 -27.37
N TYR A 14 0.21 16.75 -27.27
CA TYR A 14 -1.15 17.19 -27.62
C TYR A 14 -1.43 17.02 -29.11
N LYS A 15 -0.46 17.35 -29.97
CA LYS A 15 -0.58 17.14 -31.41
C LYS A 15 -0.73 15.66 -31.78
N ILE A 16 0.07 14.79 -31.17
CA ILE A 16 -0.01 13.33 -31.39
C ILE A 16 -1.32 12.76 -30.83
N LYS A 17 -1.82 13.27 -29.70
CA LYS A 17 -3.11 12.86 -29.14
C LYS A 17 -4.28 13.24 -30.05
N GLU A 18 -4.15 14.31 -30.83
CA GLU A 18 -5.13 14.77 -31.81
C GLU A 18 -5.05 13.98 -33.12
N ASP A 19 -3.83 13.68 -33.59
CA ASP A 19 -3.58 12.93 -34.84
C ASP A 19 -3.78 11.42 -34.71
N SER A 20 -3.62 10.87 -33.50
CA SER A 20 -3.87 9.46 -33.22
C SER A 20 -5.19 9.30 -32.46
N ASN A 21 -6.00 8.32 -32.85
CA ASN A 21 -7.16 7.82 -32.08
C ASN A 21 -6.71 7.23 -30.72
N LEU A 22 -5.96 7.97 -29.91
CA LEU A 22 -5.61 7.63 -28.54
C LEU A 22 -6.85 7.90 -27.67
N ARG A 23 -7.92 7.16 -27.95
CA ARG A 23 -9.14 7.12 -27.15
C ARG A 23 -8.76 6.56 -25.79
N VAL A 24 -8.48 7.44 -24.85
CA VAL A 24 -8.55 7.11 -23.43
C VAL A 24 -10.03 7.17 -23.09
N ASP A 25 -10.75 6.11 -23.45
CA ASP A 25 -12.19 6.02 -23.22
C ASP A 25 -12.47 5.96 -21.71
N GLY A 26 -13.41 6.80 -21.28
CA GLY A 26 -14.26 6.58 -20.12
C GLY A 26 -13.65 6.84 -18.75
N HIS A 27 -14.06 7.96 -18.16
CA HIS A 27 -14.34 8.16 -16.73
C HIS A 27 -13.47 7.36 -15.72
N ILE A 28 -12.56 8.08 -15.06
CA ILE A 28 -11.62 7.62 -13.99
C ILE A 28 -10.44 6.77 -14.52
N THR A 29 -10.06 6.91 -15.80
CA THR A 29 -8.87 6.26 -16.37
C THR A 29 -7.58 6.94 -15.88
N SER A 30 -7.11 6.48 -14.72
CA SER A 30 -5.93 6.91 -13.95
C SER A 30 -4.73 7.36 -14.79
N ALA A 31 -3.98 8.34 -14.28
CA ALA A 31 -2.63 8.69 -14.76
C ALA A 31 -1.73 7.45 -14.92
N LEU A 32 -2.01 6.35 -14.21
CA LEU A 32 -1.41 5.03 -14.38
C LEU A 32 -1.69 4.41 -15.76
N THR A 33 -2.93 4.47 -16.24
CA THR A 33 -3.30 3.91 -17.55
C THR A 33 -2.61 4.67 -18.67
N LEU A 34 -2.50 6.00 -18.55
CA LEU A 34 -1.76 6.81 -19.50
C LEU A 34 -0.26 6.51 -19.45
N LEU A 35 0.31 6.39 -18.25
CA LEU A 35 1.70 6.01 -18.06
C LEU A 35 1.99 4.64 -18.69
N ASN A 36 1.16 3.64 -18.42
CA ASN A 36 1.30 2.29 -18.98
C ASN A 36 1.14 2.27 -20.50
N ALA A 37 0.26 3.09 -21.07
CA ALA A 37 0.11 3.21 -22.52
C ALA A 37 1.36 3.82 -23.18
N LEU A 38 1.99 4.80 -22.52
CA LEU A 38 3.25 5.39 -22.98
C LEU A 38 4.40 4.38 -22.96
N PHE A 39 4.50 3.59 -21.88
CA PHE A 39 5.45 2.47 -21.78
C PHE A 39 5.22 1.42 -22.88
N LYS A 40 3.96 1.00 -23.08
CA LYS A 40 3.61 -0.02 -24.09
C LYS A 40 3.94 0.43 -25.52
N LYS A 41 3.90 1.74 -25.78
CA LYS A 41 4.26 2.32 -27.09
C LYS A 41 5.74 2.68 -27.21
N GLY A 42 6.57 2.44 -26.18
CA GLY A 42 8.00 2.78 -26.20
C GLY A 42 8.28 4.29 -26.20
N LEU A 43 7.32 5.11 -25.76
CA LEU A 43 7.39 6.57 -25.80
C LEU A 43 8.05 7.19 -24.55
N GLU A 44 8.59 6.35 -23.67
CA GLU A 44 9.26 6.74 -22.43
C GLU A 44 10.47 7.66 -22.66
N ASN A 45 11.23 7.41 -23.73
CA ASN A 45 12.42 8.19 -24.09
C ASN A 45 12.07 9.46 -24.88
N VAL A 46 10.85 9.53 -25.42
CA VAL A 46 10.35 10.68 -26.20
C VAL A 46 9.71 11.73 -25.28
N PHE A 47 9.06 11.29 -24.21
CA PHE A 47 8.41 12.16 -23.23
C PHE A 47 8.87 11.89 -21.79
N PRO A 48 10.18 12.03 -21.50
CA PRO A 48 10.72 11.76 -20.18
C PRO A 48 10.08 12.64 -19.09
N GLN A 49 9.83 13.93 -19.38
CA GLN A 49 9.28 14.85 -18.39
C GLN A 49 7.80 14.55 -18.11
N ILE A 50 7.03 14.21 -19.15
CA ILE A 50 5.64 13.79 -18.99
C ILE A 50 5.54 12.50 -18.17
N CYS A 51 6.42 11.52 -18.42
CA CYS A 51 6.46 10.28 -17.65
C CYS A 51 6.79 10.52 -16.18
N ILE A 52 7.69 11.45 -15.86
CA ILE A 52 8.00 11.85 -14.49
C ILE A 52 6.77 12.50 -13.82
N CYS A 53 6.13 13.45 -14.50
CA CYS A 53 4.91 14.09 -13.99
C CYS A 53 3.78 13.09 -13.73
N LEU A 54 3.58 12.14 -14.65
CA LEU A 54 2.59 11.08 -14.49
C LEU A 54 2.95 10.14 -13.34
N ARG A 55 4.22 9.74 -13.19
CA ARG A 55 4.68 8.94 -12.05
C ARG A 55 4.41 9.63 -10.72
N LEU A 56 4.76 10.92 -10.60
CA LEU A 56 4.48 11.73 -9.41
C LEU A 56 2.97 11.83 -9.16
N LEU A 57 2.19 12.11 -10.21
CA LEU A 57 0.73 12.16 -10.14
C LEU A 57 0.10 10.82 -9.77
N THR A 58 0.73 9.69 -10.10
CA THR A 58 0.25 8.36 -9.68
C THR A 58 0.68 8.00 -8.27
N LEU A 59 1.83 8.49 -7.82
CA LEU A 59 2.33 8.26 -6.47
C LEU A 59 1.51 9.05 -5.43
N LEU A 60 1.08 10.27 -5.77
CA LEU A 60 0.38 11.18 -4.87
C LEU A 60 -1.02 10.66 -4.40
N PRO A 61 -1.94 10.16 -5.26
CA PRO A 61 -3.24 9.66 -4.85
C PRO A 61 -3.29 8.14 -4.61
N VAL A 62 -2.32 7.34 -5.08
CA VAL A 62 -2.26 5.90 -4.74
C VAL A 62 -1.92 5.67 -3.26
N SER A 63 -1.31 6.65 -2.59
CA SER A 63 -1.08 6.57 -1.13
C SER A 63 -2.35 6.79 -0.27
N VAL A 64 -3.50 7.12 -0.87
CA VAL A 64 -4.74 7.37 -0.11
C VAL A 64 -5.75 6.20 -0.17
N ALA A 65 -5.64 5.28 -1.13
CA ALA A 65 -6.54 4.12 -1.19
C ALA A 65 -5.86 2.91 -1.87
N PRO A 66 -5.27 2.02 -1.06
CA PRO A 66 -6.00 0.83 -0.62
C PRO A 66 -5.91 0.60 0.89
N GLY A 67 -5.57 1.65 1.63
CA GLY A 67 -5.54 1.65 3.09
C GLY A 67 -6.91 1.84 3.72
N GLU A 68 -7.92 2.43 3.08
CA GLU A 68 -9.17 2.82 3.76
C GLU A 68 -9.89 1.66 4.45
N HIS A 69 -9.89 0.46 3.86
CA HIS A 69 -10.47 -0.72 4.52
C HIS A 69 -9.59 -1.24 5.66
N VAL A 70 -8.26 -1.21 5.52
CA VAL A 70 -7.30 -1.59 6.57
C VAL A 70 -7.31 -0.57 7.69
N PHE A 71 -7.42 0.71 7.36
CA PHE A 71 -7.45 1.86 8.26
C PHE A 71 -8.81 1.96 8.95
N SER A 72 -9.91 1.63 8.27
CA SER A 72 -11.23 1.50 8.88
C SER A 72 -11.26 0.30 9.84
N LYS A 73 -10.70 -0.85 9.43
CA LYS A 73 -10.52 -2.01 10.33
C LYS A 73 -9.59 -1.67 11.49
N LEU A 74 -8.46 -1.01 11.27
CA LEU A 74 -7.53 -0.55 12.31
C LEU A 74 -8.14 0.53 13.19
N THR A 75 -9.04 1.38 12.68
CA THR A 75 -9.76 2.39 13.45
C THR A 75 -10.83 1.73 14.32
N LEU A 76 -11.54 0.72 13.80
CA LEU A 76 -12.46 -0.13 14.57
C LEU A 76 -11.71 -0.92 15.66
N ILE A 77 -10.58 -1.53 15.30
CA ILE A 77 -9.68 -2.23 16.23
C ILE A 77 -9.16 -1.25 17.27
N LYS A 78 -8.59 -0.11 16.87
CA LYS A 78 -8.09 0.97 17.76
C LYS A 78 -9.17 1.51 18.68
N ASN A 79 -10.38 1.76 18.20
CA ASN A 79 -11.46 2.31 19.02
C ASN A 79 -12.08 1.27 19.96
N ARG A 80 -12.19 0.01 19.54
CA ARG A 80 -12.71 -1.09 20.37
C ARG A 80 -11.68 -1.59 21.40
N LEU A 81 -10.39 -1.52 21.08
CA LEU A 81 -9.28 -1.90 21.97
C LEU A 81 -8.87 -0.78 22.92
N ARG A 82 -8.99 0.51 22.56
CA ARG A 82 -8.62 1.60 23.47
C ARG A 82 -9.48 1.67 24.75
N SER A 83 -10.68 1.10 24.74
CA SER A 83 -11.49 0.92 25.95
C SER A 83 -11.14 -0.36 26.75
N ALA A 84 -10.30 -1.26 26.22
CA ALA A 84 -10.07 -2.59 26.79
C ALA A 84 -8.59 -3.03 26.90
N THR A 85 -7.60 -2.30 26.36
CA THR A 85 -6.21 -2.79 26.23
C THR A 85 -5.14 -1.73 26.48
N ARG A 86 -4.05 -2.13 27.14
CA ARG A 86 -2.84 -1.31 27.38
C ARG A 86 -2.01 -1.23 26.09
N GLU A 87 -1.21 -0.18 25.94
CA GLU A 87 -0.34 0.08 24.77
C GLU A 87 0.51 -1.14 24.37
N GLU A 88 1.04 -1.86 25.35
CA GLU A 88 1.80 -3.10 25.11
C GLU A 88 0.98 -4.17 24.41
N THR A 89 -0.28 -4.39 24.80
CA THR A 89 -1.15 -5.38 24.16
C THR A 89 -1.49 -5.00 22.73
N LEU A 90 -1.58 -3.70 22.44
CA LEU A 90 -1.78 -3.23 21.07
C LEU A 90 -0.56 -3.53 20.19
N ASN A 91 0.66 -3.34 20.72
CA ASN A 91 1.89 -3.65 20.00
C ASN A 91 1.99 -5.15 19.66
N TYR A 92 1.69 -6.04 20.61
CA TYR A 92 1.69 -7.48 20.34
C TYR A 92 0.65 -7.89 19.29
N LEU A 93 -0.56 -7.31 19.34
CA LEU A 93 -1.61 -7.57 18.34
C LEU A 93 -1.24 -7.04 16.95
N LEU A 94 -0.56 -5.90 16.87
CA LEU A 94 -0.07 -5.37 15.62
C LEU A 94 0.99 -6.30 15.01
N THR A 95 1.95 -6.76 15.80
CA THR A 95 2.93 -7.77 15.36
C THR A 95 2.25 -9.01 14.83
N LEU A 96 1.25 -9.54 15.54
CA LEU A 96 0.50 -10.73 15.11
C LEU A 96 -0.31 -10.49 13.82
N SER A 97 -0.78 -9.26 13.60
CA SER A 97 -1.52 -8.88 12.39
C SER A 97 -0.61 -8.73 11.17
N ILE A 98 0.63 -8.26 11.36
CA ILE A 98 1.65 -8.18 10.30
C ILE A 98 2.10 -9.59 9.91
N GLU A 99 2.37 -10.43 10.90
CA GLU A 99 2.79 -11.83 10.72
C GLU A 99 1.61 -12.79 10.57
N TYR A 100 0.46 -12.31 10.09
CA TYR A 100 -0.81 -13.06 10.06
C TYR A 100 -0.68 -14.42 9.38
N GLU A 101 0.01 -14.49 8.23
CA GLU A 101 0.19 -15.74 7.48
C GLU A 101 0.94 -16.80 8.30
N MET A 102 1.95 -16.39 9.07
CA MET A 102 2.66 -17.30 9.98
C MET A 102 1.82 -17.62 11.22
N ALA A 103 1.14 -16.62 11.78
CA ALA A 103 0.32 -16.78 12.98
C ALA A 103 -0.90 -17.68 12.76
N LYS A 104 -1.40 -17.76 11.52
CA LYS A 104 -2.54 -18.59 11.14
C LYS A 104 -2.27 -20.09 11.27
N ASP A 105 -1.01 -20.50 11.05
CA ASP A 105 -0.61 -21.90 11.11
C ASP A 105 -0.25 -22.35 12.55
N ILE A 106 -0.26 -21.42 13.52
CA ILE A 106 0.02 -21.73 14.92
C ILE A 106 -1.25 -22.29 15.59
N SER A 107 -1.14 -23.49 16.16
CA SER A 107 -2.22 -24.09 16.95
C SER A 107 -2.36 -23.39 18.31
N PHE A 108 -3.59 -23.01 18.66
CA PHE A 108 -3.90 -22.49 19.99
C PHE A 108 -3.64 -23.54 21.09
N ASP A 109 -3.83 -24.82 20.80
CA ASP A 109 -3.58 -25.89 21.77
C ASP A 109 -2.08 -25.98 22.12
N ASP A 110 -1.21 -25.76 21.14
CA ASP A 110 0.24 -25.74 21.37
C ASP A 110 0.65 -24.54 22.22
N ILE A 111 0.10 -23.36 21.94
CA ILE A 111 0.30 -22.15 22.75
C ILE A 111 -0.15 -22.41 24.20
N ILE A 112 -1.37 -22.94 24.40
CA ILE A 112 -1.90 -23.22 25.74
C ILE A 112 -1.00 -24.21 26.49
N ASN A 113 -0.58 -25.29 25.82
CA ASN A 113 0.32 -26.27 26.40
C ASN A 113 1.68 -25.66 26.79
N GLU A 114 2.21 -24.74 25.98
CA GLU A 114 3.44 -24.03 26.29
C GLU A 114 3.27 -23.08 27.48
N PHE A 115 2.17 -22.31 27.54
CA PHE A 115 1.85 -21.46 28.70
C PHE A 115 1.70 -22.27 29.99
N VAL A 116 1.06 -23.45 29.92
CA VAL A 116 0.96 -24.36 31.05
C VAL A 116 2.35 -24.85 31.48
N LYS A 117 3.21 -25.27 30.54
CA LYS A 117 4.60 -25.66 30.83
C LYS A 117 5.41 -24.53 31.50
N MET A 118 5.27 -23.29 31.02
CA MET A 118 5.93 -22.12 31.62
C MET A 118 5.45 -21.85 33.05
N LYS A 119 4.14 -21.99 33.32
CA LYS A 119 3.55 -21.78 34.65
C LYS A 119 3.91 -22.90 35.65
N VAL A 120 4.18 -24.11 35.17
CA VAL A 120 4.61 -25.23 36.03
C VAL A 120 6.06 -25.06 36.49
N ARG A 121 6.94 -24.45 35.67
CA ARG A 121 8.35 -24.22 36.03
C ARG A 121 8.56 -23.30 37.23
N THR A 122 7.58 -22.45 37.59
CA THR A 122 7.68 -21.58 38.78
C THR A 122 7.25 -22.27 40.08
N LYS A 123 6.73 -23.51 40.04
CA LYS A 123 6.31 -24.25 41.24
C LYS A 123 7.27 -25.35 41.72
N PHE A 124 8.35 -25.64 40.99
CA PHE A 124 9.30 -26.73 41.33
C PHE A 124 10.72 -26.25 41.65
N ALA A 125 10.95 -24.95 41.79
CA ALA A 125 12.24 -24.37 42.22
C ALA A 125 12.23 -23.89 43.68
N ALA A 126 11.42 -24.53 44.54
CA ALA A 126 11.36 -24.27 45.98
C ALA A 126 11.12 -25.60 46.72
N VAL A 127 12.13 -26.47 46.71
CA VAL A 127 12.31 -27.58 47.67
C VAL A 127 13.79 -27.64 48.00
#